data_AF-A0A4U1EVQ2-F1
#
_entry.id   AF-A0A4U1EVQ2-F1
#
_cell.length_a   1.000
_cell.length_b   1.000
_cell.length_c   1.000
_cell.angle_alpha   90.00
_cell.angle_beta   90.00
_cell.angle_gamma   90.00
#
_symmetry.space_group_name_H-M   'P 1'
#
loop_
_entity.id
_entity.type
_entity.pdbx_description
1 polymer ?
#
loop_
_entity_poly.entity_id
_entity_poly.type
_entity_poly.pdbx_seq_one_letter_code
_entity_poly.pdbx_strand_id
1 'polypeptide(L)'
;TLVSAMRQTACTVASVLVLLFVLMYVFAVLGFCLFGVPESADLNNWGNLALAFFTLFSLATVDGWTDLQQQLDARNFTLSRSFTIIFILLASFVFLSMFVGVMIIHTEDSVKKFERELMLERHMTLMEEKHVILKRQQEEVSKLMQTQKNVDHKSFTELVEKFKKTLRHTDPMVLDDFGTSLPFIDVYLSTLDNQDATIYKLQELYYEIVHVLSLMLEDLPQKKQSQSLEKVEEK
;
A
#
# COMPACT_ATOMS: atom_id res chain seq x y z
N THR A 1 -0.68 -11.92 15.55
CA THR A 1 0.01 -11.65 14.28
C THR A 1 -0.12 -12.80 13.28
N LEU A 2 0.15 -14.06 13.64
CA LEU A 2 -0.01 -15.18 12.69
C LEU A 2 -1.48 -15.42 12.29
N VAL A 3 -2.39 -15.45 13.26
CA VAL A 3 -3.83 -15.70 13.04
C VAL A 3 -4.50 -14.61 12.18
N SER A 4 -4.04 -13.36 12.27
CA SER A 4 -4.57 -12.25 11.45
C SER A 4 -4.11 -12.36 9.99
N ALA A 5 -2.85 -12.74 9.75
CA ALA A 5 -2.34 -12.97 8.39
C ALA A 5 -3.03 -14.16 7.71
N MET A 6 -3.27 -15.24 8.45
CA MET A 6 -4.03 -16.40 7.94
C MET A 6 -5.47 -16.05 7.57
N ARG A 7 -6.10 -15.11 8.30
CA ARG A 7 -7.46 -14.64 7.99
C ARG A 7 -7.49 -13.84 6.68
N GLN A 8 -6.50 -12.99 6.45
CA GLN A 8 -6.37 -12.18 5.25
C GLN A 8 -6.26 -13.06 3.99
N THR A 9 -5.42 -14.09 4.03
CA THR A 9 -5.28 -15.06 2.93
C THR A 9 -6.52 -15.93 2.77
N ALA A 10 -7.15 -16.34 3.88
CA ALA A 10 -8.40 -17.11 3.85
C ALA A 10 -9.56 -16.34 3.18
N CYS A 11 -9.71 -15.04 3.43
CA CYS A 11 -10.74 -14.20 2.78
C CYS A 11 -10.57 -14.17 1.25
N THR A 12 -9.33 -14.07 0.77
CA THR A 12 -9.03 -14.05 -0.67
C THR A 12 -9.32 -15.40 -1.32
N VAL A 13 -8.86 -16.48 -0.68
CA VAL A 13 -9.13 -17.86 -1.14
C VAL A 13 -10.63 -18.14 -1.14
N ALA A 14 -11.38 -17.65 -0.15
CA ALA A 14 -12.82 -17.82 -0.07
C ALA A 14 -13.56 -17.23 -1.29
N SER A 15 -13.20 -16.03 -1.73
CA SER A 15 -13.80 -15.41 -2.92
C SER A 15 -13.61 -16.26 -4.19
N VAL A 16 -12.43 -16.88 -4.34
CA VAL A 16 -12.15 -17.76 -5.49
C VAL A 16 -12.83 -19.12 -5.35
N LEU A 17 -12.93 -19.67 -4.14
CA LEU A 17 -13.67 -20.90 -3.88
C LEU A 17 -15.17 -20.72 -4.16
N VAL A 18 -15.74 -19.56 -3.84
CA VAL A 18 -17.13 -19.24 -4.21
C VAL A 18 -17.29 -19.18 -5.72
N LEU A 19 -16.34 -18.57 -6.44
CA LEU A 19 -16.34 -18.57 -7.90
C LEU A 19 -16.27 -19.99 -8.48
N LEU A 20 -15.39 -20.84 -7.94
CA LEU A 20 -15.29 -22.25 -8.31
C LEU A 20 -16.60 -23.01 -8.04
N PHE A 21 -17.24 -22.75 -6.89
CA PHE A 21 -18.50 -23.39 -6.52
C PHE A 21 -19.63 -23.01 -7.49
N VAL A 22 -19.71 -21.73 -7.91
CA VAL A 22 -20.67 -21.27 -8.92
C VAL A 22 -20.38 -21.93 -10.28
N LEU A 23 -19.10 -22.00 -10.69
CA LEU A 23 -18.70 -22.69 -11.91
C LEU A 23 -19.13 -24.18 -11.86
N MET A 24 -18.85 -24.87 -10.76
CA MET A 24 -19.27 -26.24 -10.54
C MET A 24 -20.79 -26.39 -10.60
N TYR A 25 -21.56 -25.48 -10.01
CA TYR A 25 -23.02 -25.54 -10.06
C TYR A 25 -23.55 -25.47 -11.49
N VAL A 26 -23.03 -24.54 -12.31
CA VAL A 26 -23.41 -24.42 -13.72
C VAL A 26 -23.10 -25.71 -14.48
N PHE A 27 -21.90 -26.25 -14.30
CA PHE A 27 -21.50 -27.50 -14.95
C PHE A 27 -22.22 -28.73 -14.40
N ALA A 28 -22.68 -28.72 -13.15
CA ALA A 28 -23.45 -29.80 -12.53
C ALA A 28 -24.82 -29.91 -13.19
N VAL A 29 -25.50 -28.77 -13.39
CA VAL A 29 -26.78 -28.74 -14.11
C VAL A 29 -26.57 -29.10 -15.58
N LEU A 30 -25.53 -28.59 -16.24
CA LEU A 30 -25.22 -28.93 -17.63
C LEU A 30 -24.93 -30.42 -17.80
N GLY A 31 -24.10 -31.01 -16.95
CA GLY A 31 -23.79 -32.43 -17.04
C GLY A 31 -24.96 -33.33 -16.64
N PHE A 32 -25.83 -32.91 -15.71
CA PHE A 32 -27.12 -33.58 -15.48
C PHE A 32 -27.99 -33.58 -16.75
N CYS A 33 -28.10 -32.45 -17.44
CA CYS A 33 -28.87 -32.35 -18.68
C CYS A 33 -28.25 -33.14 -19.84
N LEU A 34 -26.92 -33.17 -19.96
CA LEU A 34 -26.21 -33.83 -21.07
C LEU A 34 -26.03 -35.33 -20.87
N PHE A 35 -25.72 -35.78 -19.65
CA PHE A 35 -25.33 -37.17 -19.35
C PHE A 35 -26.32 -37.89 -18.41
N GLY A 36 -27.26 -37.19 -17.78
CA GLY A 36 -28.25 -37.76 -16.86
C GLY A 36 -29.63 -38.07 -17.48
N VAL A 37 -29.93 -37.54 -18.67
CA VAL A 37 -31.22 -37.68 -19.37
C VAL A 37 -31.29 -38.78 -20.46
N PRO A 38 -30.23 -39.09 -21.24
CA PRO A 38 -30.30 -40.06 -22.34
C PRO A 38 -30.51 -41.53 -21.90
N GLU A 39 -30.93 -42.44 -22.81
CA GLU A 39 -31.08 -43.88 -22.50
C GLU A 39 -29.77 -44.57 -22.03
N SER A 40 -28.61 -44.00 -22.38
CA SER A 40 -27.28 -44.40 -21.89
C SER A 40 -26.77 -43.53 -20.71
N ALA A 41 -27.69 -42.95 -19.92
CA ALA A 41 -27.35 -42.03 -18.84
C ALA A 41 -26.41 -42.63 -17.80
N ASP A 42 -25.46 -41.83 -17.35
CA ASP A 42 -24.55 -42.19 -16.28
C ASP A 42 -25.09 -41.75 -14.93
N LEU A 43 -26.01 -42.53 -14.37
CA LEU A 43 -26.64 -42.25 -13.08
C LEU A 43 -25.65 -42.25 -11.91
N ASN A 44 -24.50 -42.93 -12.03
CA ASN A 44 -23.53 -43.02 -10.93
C ASN A 44 -22.79 -41.71 -10.70
N ASN A 45 -22.55 -40.96 -11.78
CA ASN A 45 -21.87 -39.66 -11.73
C ASN A 45 -22.85 -38.48 -11.84
N TRP A 46 -23.91 -38.61 -12.63
CA TRP A 46 -24.82 -37.52 -12.98
C TRP A 46 -26.27 -37.74 -12.53
N GLY A 47 -26.57 -38.77 -11.74
CA GLY A 47 -27.94 -39.07 -11.32
C GLY A 47 -28.49 -38.17 -10.21
N ASN A 48 -27.62 -37.55 -9.41
CA ASN A 48 -27.99 -36.61 -8.35
C ASN A 48 -27.02 -35.42 -8.39
N LEU A 49 -27.52 -34.24 -8.01
CA LEU A 49 -26.72 -33.03 -7.86
C LEU A 49 -25.48 -33.29 -6.98
N ALA A 50 -25.62 -34.00 -5.86
CA ALA A 50 -24.49 -34.30 -4.98
C ALA A 50 -23.41 -35.17 -5.64
N LEU A 51 -23.80 -36.15 -6.45
CA LEU A 51 -22.87 -36.99 -7.22
C LEU A 51 -22.19 -36.17 -8.32
N ALA A 52 -22.95 -35.33 -9.03
CA ALA A 52 -22.40 -34.44 -10.04
C ALA A 52 -21.38 -33.46 -9.46
N PHE A 53 -21.64 -32.91 -8.26
CA PHE A 53 -20.66 -32.09 -7.54
C PHE A 53 -19.40 -32.88 -7.18
N PHE A 54 -19.52 -34.14 -6.75
CA PHE A 54 -18.37 -34.99 -6.46
C PHE A 54 -17.55 -35.27 -7.72
N THR A 55 -18.19 -35.66 -8.81
CA THR A 55 -17.54 -35.88 -10.11
C THR A 55 -16.84 -34.62 -10.59
N LEU A 56 -17.50 -33.46 -10.57
CA LEU A 56 -16.92 -32.18 -10.96
C LEU A 56 -15.77 -31.74 -10.04
N PHE A 57 -15.83 -32.10 -8.75
CA PHE A 57 -14.72 -31.83 -7.83
C PHE A 57 -13.49 -32.62 -8.25
N SER A 58 -13.65 -33.92 -8.55
CA SER A 58 -12.57 -34.76 -9.08
C SER A 58 -12.02 -34.23 -10.41
N LEU A 59 -12.87 -33.79 -11.34
CA LEU A 59 -12.39 -33.12 -12.56
C LEU A 59 -11.63 -31.82 -12.26
N ALA A 60 -12.10 -31.01 -11.30
CA ALA A 60 -11.49 -29.72 -10.99
C ALA A 60 -10.08 -29.91 -10.39
N THR A 61 -9.88 -30.97 -9.62
CA THR A 61 -8.56 -31.38 -9.13
C THR A 61 -7.74 -32.17 -10.16
N VAL A 62 -8.30 -32.44 -11.34
CA VAL A 62 -7.68 -33.26 -12.40
C VAL A 62 -7.35 -34.67 -11.87
N ASP A 63 -8.17 -35.18 -10.97
CA ASP A 63 -8.02 -36.51 -10.36
C ASP A 63 -8.98 -37.50 -11.03
N GLY A 64 -8.45 -38.63 -11.51
CA GLY A 64 -9.25 -39.68 -12.16
C GLY A 64 -10.01 -39.26 -13.43
N TRP A 65 -9.78 -38.05 -13.96
CA TRP A 65 -10.57 -37.50 -15.07
C TRP A 65 -10.47 -38.31 -16.37
N THR A 66 -9.36 -39.01 -16.61
CA THR A 66 -9.18 -39.85 -17.80
C THR A 66 -10.03 -41.10 -17.75
N ASP A 67 -10.19 -41.71 -16.57
CA ASP A 67 -11.04 -42.88 -16.40
C ASP A 67 -12.52 -42.51 -16.58
N LEU A 68 -12.93 -41.38 -16.00
CA LEU A 68 -14.26 -40.83 -16.22
C LEU A 68 -14.51 -40.51 -17.71
N GLN A 69 -13.55 -39.88 -18.38
CA GLN A 69 -13.64 -39.59 -19.81
C GLN A 69 -13.78 -40.88 -20.64
N GLN A 70 -13.02 -41.92 -20.31
CA GLN A 70 -13.10 -43.22 -20.97
C GLN A 70 -14.49 -43.88 -20.75
N GLN A 71 -15.07 -43.75 -19.57
CA GLN A 71 -16.43 -44.23 -19.28
C GLN A 71 -17.49 -43.47 -20.08
N LEU A 72 -17.35 -42.15 -20.25
CA LEU A 72 -18.25 -41.34 -21.08
C LEU A 72 -18.07 -41.63 -22.58
N ASP A 73 -16.84 -41.85 -23.04
CA ASP A 73 -16.52 -42.18 -24.44
C ASP A 73 -17.07 -43.57 -24.82
N ALA A 74 -17.02 -44.54 -23.91
CA ALA A 74 -17.60 -45.87 -24.11
C ALA A 74 -19.13 -45.83 -24.33
N ARG A 75 -19.80 -44.78 -23.84
CA ARG A 75 -21.23 -44.54 -24.00
C ARG A 75 -21.59 -43.77 -25.27
N ASN A 76 -20.62 -43.52 -26.17
CA ASN A 76 -20.76 -42.81 -27.45
C ASN A 76 -21.24 -41.35 -27.36
N PHE A 77 -20.98 -40.66 -26.24
CA PHE A 77 -21.29 -39.23 -26.12
C PHE A 77 -20.26 -38.38 -26.86
N THR A 78 -20.53 -37.97 -28.10
CA THR A 78 -19.56 -37.18 -28.90
C THR A 78 -19.21 -35.81 -28.29
N LEU A 79 -20.09 -35.25 -27.45
CA LEU A 79 -19.88 -33.98 -26.74
C LEU A 79 -19.23 -34.13 -25.36
N SER A 80 -18.96 -35.35 -24.89
CA SER A 80 -18.33 -35.59 -23.57
C SER A 80 -16.95 -34.95 -23.49
N ARG A 81 -16.14 -35.13 -24.54
CA ARG A 81 -14.74 -34.75 -24.53
C ARG A 81 -14.56 -33.23 -24.52
N SER A 82 -15.40 -32.51 -25.26
CA SER A 82 -15.39 -31.04 -25.22
C SER A 82 -15.85 -30.53 -23.87
N PHE A 83 -16.91 -31.11 -23.27
CA PHE A 83 -17.39 -30.75 -21.94
C PHE A 83 -16.30 -30.90 -20.87
N THR A 84 -15.66 -32.07 -20.79
CA THR A 84 -14.61 -32.37 -19.80
C THR A 84 -13.41 -31.45 -19.98
N ILE A 85 -12.91 -31.27 -21.20
CA ILE A 85 -11.75 -30.41 -21.48
C ILE A 85 -12.05 -28.95 -21.14
N ILE A 86 -13.21 -28.42 -21.56
CA ILE A 86 -13.59 -27.03 -21.28
C ILE A 86 -13.70 -26.81 -19.77
N PHE A 87 -14.32 -27.75 -19.04
CA PHE A 87 -14.42 -27.65 -17.59
C PHE A 87 -13.05 -27.64 -16.91
N ILE A 88 -12.15 -28.56 -17.28
CA ILE A 88 -10.79 -28.63 -16.71
C ILE A 88 -10.02 -27.34 -16.99
N LEU A 89 -10.15 -26.77 -18.21
CA LEU A 89 -9.50 -25.50 -18.56
C LEU A 89 -10.04 -24.34 -17.73
N LEU A 90 -11.37 -24.22 -17.59
CA LEU A 90 -11.97 -23.16 -16.77
C LEU A 90 -11.63 -23.32 -15.29
N ALA A 91 -11.69 -24.54 -14.74
CA ALA A 91 -11.29 -24.81 -13.36
C ALA A 91 -9.82 -24.48 -13.13
N SER A 92 -8.94 -24.89 -14.04
CA SER A 92 -7.51 -24.57 -14.01
C SER A 92 -7.26 -23.06 -14.09
N PHE A 93 -8.04 -22.34 -14.91
CA PHE A 93 -7.96 -20.88 -14.99
C PHE A 93 -8.38 -20.20 -13.68
N VAL A 94 -9.41 -20.72 -13.01
CA VAL A 94 -9.83 -20.24 -11.67
C VAL A 94 -8.73 -20.51 -10.64
N PHE A 95 -8.11 -21.70 -10.65
CA PHE A 95 -6.97 -22.01 -9.77
C PHE A 95 -5.74 -21.14 -10.07
N LEU A 96 -5.44 -20.86 -11.33
CA LEU A 96 -4.38 -19.93 -11.72
C LEU A 96 -4.68 -18.52 -11.20
N SER A 97 -5.93 -18.08 -11.30
CA SER A 97 -6.38 -16.78 -10.77
C SER A 97 -6.22 -16.71 -9.24
N MET A 98 -6.49 -17.81 -8.53
CA MET A 98 -6.17 -17.93 -7.09
C MET A 98 -4.67 -17.80 -6.84
N PHE A 99 -3.83 -18.49 -7.61
CA PHE A 99 -2.38 -18.46 -7.47
C PHE A 99 -1.83 -17.05 -7.70
N VAL A 100 -2.29 -16.36 -8.73
CA VAL A 100 -1.92 -14.96 -9.00
C VAL A 100 -2.34 -14.05 -7.84
N GLY A 101 -3.57 -14.18 -7.33
CA GLY A 101 -4.02 -13.39 -6.19
C GLY A 101 -3.16 -13.60 -4.93
N VAL A 102 -2.83 -14.85 -4.61
CA VAL A 102 -1.96 -15.19 -3.48
C VAL A 102 -0.53 -14.65 -3.69
N MET A 103 0.01 -14.78 -4.90
CA MET A 103 1.34 -14.25 -5.24
C MET A 103 1.39 -12.73 -5.09
N ILE A 104 0.37 -12.01 -5.55
CA ILE A 104 0.29 -10.54 -5.39
C ILE A 104 0.32 -10.16 -3.91
N ILE A 105 -0.49 -10.82 -3.07
CA ILE A 105 -0.50 -10.54 -1.62
C ILE A 105 0.88 -10.76 -1.00
N HIS A 106 1.57 -11.85 -1.35
CA HIS A 106 2.92 -12.12 -0.85
C HIS A 106 3.97 -11.12 -1.34
N THR A 107 3.89 -10.71 -2.61
CA THR A 107 4.77 -9.69 -3.16
C THR A 107 4.51 -8.34 -2.50
N GLU A 108 3.26 -7.95 -2.33
CA GLU A 108 2.86 -6.70 -1.68
C GLU A 108 3.31 -6.65 -0.22
N ASP A 109 3.11 -7.73 0.54
CA ASP A 109 3.60 -7.84 1.91
C ASP A 109 5.13 -7.74 1.99
N SER A 110 5.83 -8.33 1.03
CA SER A 110 7.31 -8.26 0.94
C SER A 110 7.79 -6.84 0.63
N VAL A 111 7.13 -6.16 -0.32
CA VAL A 111 7.42 -4.76 -0.66
C VAL A 111 7.12 -3.84 0.52
N LYS A 112 5.95 -3.97 1.17
CA LYS A 112 5.58 -3.20 2.37
C LYS A 112 6.52 -3.44 3.54
N LYS A 113 7.12 -4.62 3.64
CA LYS A 113 8.15 -4.91 4.66
C LYS A 113 9.46 -4.19 4.31
N PHE A 114 9.89 -4.27 3.05
CA PHE A 114 11.10 -3.61 2.57
C PHE A 114 11.01 -2.09 2.71
N GLU A 115 9.89 -1.46 2.34
CA GLU A 115 9.69 -0.02 2.51
C GLU A 115 9.76 0.43 3.97
N ARG A 116 9.19 -0.36 4.90
CA ARG A 116 9.27 -0.08 6.33
C ARG A 116 10.70 -0.15 6.85
N GLU A 117 11.48 -1.13 6.41
CA GLU A 117 12.89 -1.26 6.76
C GLU A 117 13.70 -0.06 6.22
N LEU A 118 13.46 0.34 4.96
CA LEU A 118 14.13 1.47 4.33
C LEU A 118 13.76 2.82 4.96
N MET A 119 12.49 3.01 5.35
CA MET A 119 12.07 4.19 6.13
C MET A 119 12.74 4.22 7.50
N LEU A 120 12.83 3.10 8.21
CA LEU A 120 13.50 3.03 9.51
C LEU A 120 14.98 3.37 9.40
N GLU A 121 15.68 2.83 8.41
CA GLU A 121 17.09 3.13 8.18
C GLU A 121 17.30 4.63 7.88
N ARG A 122 16.46 5.23 7.04
CA ARG A 122 16.51 6.66 6.72
C ARG A 122 16.19 7.54 7.93
N HIS A 123 15.25 7.12 8.79
CA HIS A 123 14.96 7.82 10.04
C HIS A 123 16.12 7.72 11.03
N MET A 124 16.80 6.58 11.10
CA MET A 124 17.99 6.41 11.94
C MET A 124 19.13 7.30 11.47
N THR A 125 19.43 7.34 10.17
CA THR A 125 20.51 8.20 9.63
C THR A 125 20.23 9.68 9.87
N LEU A 126 18.99 10.14 9.65
CA LEU A 126 18.60 11.53 9.93
C LEU A 126 18.68 11.85 11.42
N MET A 127 18.32 10.92 12.31
CA MET A 127 18.48 11.13 13.75
C MET A 127 19.94 11.22 14.16
N GLU A 128 20.81 10.38 13.58
CA GLU A 128 22.25 10.41 13.84
C GLU A 128 22.88 11.72 13.37
N GLU A 129 22.58 12.17 12.15
CA GLU A 129 23.03 13.46 11.62
C GLU A 129 22.56 14.63 12.49
N LYS A 130 21.28 14.64 12.89
CA LYS A 130 20.76 15.67 13.81
C LYS A 130 21.48 15.65 15.15
N HIS A 131 21.78 14.48 15.70
CA HIS A 131 22.46 14.34 16.97
C HIS A 131 23.91 14.87 16.90
N VAL A 132 24.61 14.64 15.78
CA VAL A 132 25.94 15.17 15.52
C VAL A 132 25.93 16.70 15.40
N ILE A 133 24.95 17.27 14.67
CA ILE A 133 24.81 18.73 14.51
C ILE A 133 24.53 19.40 15.86
N LEU A 134 23.62 18.86 16.66
CA LEU A 134 23.29 19.38 17.99
C LEU A 134 24.51 19.40 18.92
N LYS A 135 25.32 18.34 18.92
CA LYS A 135 26.58 18.31 19.69
C LYS A 135 27.54 19.41 19.25
N ARG A 136 27.72 19.62 17.95
CA ARG A 136 28.57 20.70 17.42
C ARG A 136 28.07 22.07 17.84
N GLN A 137 26.76 22.31 17.72
CA GLN A 137 26.16 23.56 18.17
C GLN A 137 26.38 23.80 19.66
N GLN A 138 26.22 22.76 20.48
CA GLN A 138 26.44 22.87 21.92
C GLN A 138 27.91 23.14 22.28
N GLU A 139 28.85 22.50 21.58
CA GLU A 139 30.28 22.79 21.73
C GLU A 139 30.62 24.22 21.31
N GLU A 140 30.10 24.70 20.17
CA GLU A 140 30.30 26.08 19.73
C GLU A 140 29.71 27.10 20.71
N VAL A 141 28.47 26.89 21.19
CA VAL A 141 27.84 27.75 22.20
C VAL A 141 28.67 27.74 23.49
N SER A 142 29.15 26.58 23.94
CA SER A 142 29.99 26.48 25.13
C SER A 142 31.34 27.20 24.97
N LYS A 143 31.93 27.13 23.77
CA LYS A 143 33.19 27.78 23.42
C LYS A 143 33.01 29.28 23.34
N LEU A 144 31.93 29.77 22.74
CA LEU A 144 31.55 31.18 22.74
C LEU A 144 31.32 31.69 24.17
N MET A 145 30.61 30.94 25.01
CA MET A 145 30.44 31.26 26.44
C MET A 145 31.79 31.34 27.17
N GLN A 146 32.74 30.45 26.90
CA GLN A 146 34.07 30.49 27.52
C GLN A 146 34.96 31.58 26.95
N THR A 147 34.93 31.83 25.63
CA THR A 147 35.64 32.95 25.02
C THR A 147 35.10 34.27 25.56
N GLN A 148 33.79 34.38 25.77
CA GLN A 148 33.18 35.52 26.44
C GLN A 148 33.54 35.61 27.94
N LYS A 149 33.86 34.47 28.58
CA LYS A 149 34.33 34.40 29.98
C LYS A 149 35.83 34.71 30.13
N ASN A 150 36.66 34.44 29.11
CA ASN A 150 38.11 34.68 29.09
C ASN A 150 38.49 36.02 28.45
N VAL A 151 37.63 36.58 27.60
CA VAL A 151 37.72 37.99 27.19
C VAL A 151 37.16 38.80 28.35
N ASP A 152 38.05 39.37 29.15
CA ASP A 152 37.74 40.35 30.20
C ASP A 152 37.03 41.55 29.58
N HIS A 153 35.72 41.43 29.38
CA HIS A 153 34.82 42.54 29.14
C HIS A 153 33.74 42.40 30.21
N LYS A 154 33.96 43.11 31.33
CA LYS A 154 32.96 43.93 32.01
C LYS A 154 31.57 43.64 31.46
N SER A 155 30.75 42.89 32.22
CA SER A 155 29.38 42.46 31.91
C SER A 155 28.71 43.31 30.83
N PHE A 156 27.99 42.73 29.86
CA PHE A 156 27.26 43.50 28.83
C PHE A 156 26.50 44.71 29.44
N THR A 157 25.99 44.55 30.66
CA THR A 157 25.41 45.61 31.50
C THR A 157 26.38 46.76 31.84
N GLU A 158 27.63 46.47 32.20
CA GLU A 158 28.71 47.42 32.50
C GLU A 158 29.27 48.11 31.23
N LEU A 159 29.27 47.41 30.10
CA LEU A 159 29.60 47.96 28.78
C LEU A 159 28.51 48.92 28.30
N VAL A 160 27.24 48.54 28.45
CA VAL A 160 26.06 49.39 28.23
C VAL A 160 26.04 50.57 29.21
N GLU A 161 26.48 50.42 30.46
CA GLU A 161 26.60 51.50 31.46
C GLU A 161 27.68 52.51 31.08
N LYS A 162 28.86 52.05 30.64
CA LYS A 162 29.92 52.93 30.12
C LYS A 162 29.47 53.66 28.85
N PHE A 163 28.75 52.98 27.96
CA PHE A 163 28.20 53.55 26.74
C PHE A 163 27.13 54.60 27.06
N LYS A 164 26.22 54.30 27.98
CA LYS A 164 25.20 55.20 28.54
C LYS A 164 25.81 56.43 29.22
N LYS A 165 26.97 56.29 29.87
CA LYS A 165 27.73 57.42 30.45
C LYS A 165 28.51 58.24 29.41
N THR A 166 28.77 57.68 28.23
CA THR A 166 29.45 58.36 27.12
C THR A 166 28.46 59.09 26.20
N LEU A 167 27.19 58.66 26.21
CA LEU A 167 26.08 59.35 25.59
C LEU A 167 25.73 60.63 26.35
N ARG A 168 25.91 61.80 25.72
CA ARG A 168 25.27 63.03 26.19
C ARG A 168 23.77 62.92 25.91
N HIS A 169 22.92 63.41 26.81
CA HIS A 169 21.45 63.44 26.64
C HIS A 169 20.95 64.31 25.45
N THR A 170 21.84 64.67 24.53
CA THR A 170 21.62 65.54 23.38
C THR A 170 22.14 64.95 22.07
N ASP A 171 22.74 63.76 22.05
CA ASP A 171 23.15 63.11 20.81
C ASP A 171 21.99 62.28 20.22
N PRO A 172 21.48 62.62 19.02
CA PRO A 172 20.45 61.84 18.36
C PRO A 172 21.04 60.49 17.93
N MET A 173 20.64 59.42 18.60
CA MET A 173 20.92 58.06 18.12
C MET A 173 19.80 57.67 17.16
N VAL A 174 20.14 57.60 15.87
CA VAL A 174 19.24 57.12 14.84
C VAL A 174 19.06 55.61 15.01
N LEU A 175 18.07 55.20 15.81
CA LEU A 175 17.48 53.87 15.73
C LEU A 175 16.42 53.91 14.62
N ASP A 176 16.85 53.87 13.36
CA ASP A 176 15.92 53.81 12.20
C ASP A 176 15.98 52.49 11.45
N ASP A 177 16.57 51.43 12.02
CA ASP A 177 16.43 50.12 11.39
C ASP A 177 15.34 49.30 12.09
N PHE A 178 14.16 49.32 11.46
CA PHE A 178 12.94 48.59 11.83
C PHE A 178 13.22 47.15 12.26
N GLY A 179 14.24 46.53 11.62
CA GLY A 179 14.69 45.16 11.86
C GLY A 179 15.26 44.85 13.24
N THR A 180 15.59 45.86 14.06
CA THR A 180 16.19 45.68 15.41
C THR A 180 15.28 46.09 16.56
N SER A 181 14.05 46.54 16.26
CA SER A 181 13.10 46.90 17.30
C SER A 181 12.55 45.64 18.00
N LEU A 182 12.47 45.65 19.33
CA LEU A 182 11.86 44.56 20.11
C LEU A 182 10.46 44.17 19.61
N PRO A 183 9.56 45.12 19.29
CA PRO A 183 8.26 44.79 18.72
C PRO A 183 8.35 44.09 17.35
N PHE A 184 9.31 44.47 16.50
CA PHE A 184 9.52 43.78 15.22
C PHE A 184 10.00 42.35 15.42
N ILE A 185 10.93 42.11 16.35
CA ILE A 185 11.43 40.77 16.66
C ILE A 185 10.30 39.87 17.18
N ASP A 186 9.46 40.37 18.09
CA ASP A 186 8.32 39.62 18.62
C ASP A 186 7.30 39.29 17.53
N VAL A 187 6.97 40.27 16.67
CA VAL A 187 6.07 40.05 15.53
C VAL A 187 6.67 39.07 14.53
N TYR A 188 7.97 39.14 14.27
CA TYR A 188 8.67 38.26 13.37
C TYR A 188 8.69 36.81 13.88
N LEU A 189 9.00 36.60 15.16
CA LEU A 189 8.96 35.28 15.80
C LEU A 189 7.55 34.70 15.80
N SER A 190 6.54 35.51 16.15
CA SER A 190 5.14 35.07 16.09
C SER A 190 4.69 34.73 14.66
N THR A 191 5.22 35.44 13.66
CA THR A 191 4.97 35.14 12.24
C THR A 191 5.61 33.81 11.84
N LEU A 192 6.84 33.53 12.30
CA LEU A 192 7.52 32.26 12.08
C LEU A 192 6.74 31.08 12.70
N ASP A 193 6.29 31.22 13.95
CA ASP A 193 5.48 30.19 14.62
C ASP A 193 4.18 29.89 13.84
N ASN A 194 3.54 30.93 13.31
CA ASN A 194 2.34 30.78 12.49
C ASN A 194 2.64 30.15 11.11
N GLN A 195 3.81 30.44 10.52
CA GLN A 195 4.27 29.79 9.29
C GLN A 195 4.52 28.31 9.51
N ASP A 196 5.21 27.94 10.60
CA ASP A 196 5.43 26.53 10.95
C ASP A 196 4.10 25.80 11.16
N ALA A 197 3.16 26.39 11.91
CA ALA A 197 1.82 25.81 12.08
C ALA A 197 1.07 25.62 10.75
N THR A 198 1.25 26.56 9.80
CA THR A 198 0.65 26.47 8.47
C THR A 198 1.30 25.36 7.64
N ILE A 199 2.63 25.23 7.69
CA ILE A 199 3.39 24.17 7.02
C ILE A 199 2.97 22.80 7.53
N TYR A 200 2.81 22.63 8.85
CA TYR A 200 2.33 21.38 9.44
C TYR A 200 0.95 20.99 8.92
N LYS A 201 0.01 21.93 8.88
CA LYS A 201 -1.33 21.70 8.31
C LYS A 201 -1.30 21.36 6.83
N LEU A 202 -0.42 22.02 6.06
CA LEU A 202 -0.26 21.74 4.64
C LEU A 202 0.27 20.33 4.40
N GLN A 203 1.21 19.90 5.25
CA GLN A 203 1.81 18.57 5.19
C GLN A 203 0.78 17.49 5.53
N GLU A 204 -0.05 17.72 6.55
CA GLU A 204 -1.17 16.84 6.92
C GLU A 204 -2.17 16.70 5.76
N LEU A 205 -2.58 17.83 5.15
CA LEU A 205 -3.47 17.84 3.99
C LEU A 205 -2.86 17.08 2.80
N TYR A 206 -1.55 17.22 2.56
CA TYR A 206 -0.85 16.50 1.50
C TYR A 206 -0.89 14.98 1.75
N TYR A 207 -0.67 14.54 2.99
CA TYR A 207 -0.79 13.13 3.34
C TYR A 207 -2.22 12.60 3.18
N GLU A 208 -3.24 13.37 3.57
CA GLU A 208 -4.64 13.00 3.33
C GLU A 208 -4.94 12.88 1.84
N ILE A 209 -4.50 13.84 1.02
CA ILE A 209 -4.70 13.79 -0.43
C ILE A 209 -4.02 12.54 -1.03
N VAL A 210 -2.78 12.26 -0.66
CA VAL A 210 -2.06 11.06 -1.13
C VAL A 210 -2.78 9.79 -0.69
N HIS A 211 -3.30 9.76 0.53
CA HIS A 211 -4.05 8.62 1.04
C HIS A 211 -5.35 8.40 0.26
N VAL A 212 -6.12 9.46 0.01
CA VAL A 212 -7.35 9.39 -0.80
C VAL A 212 -7.04 9.03 -2.25
N LEU A 213 -5.95 9.55 -2.83
CA LEU A 213 -5.50 9.16 -4.16
C LEU A 213 -5.11 7.70 -4.22
N SER A 214 -4.44 7.17 -3.20
CA SER A 214 -4.12 5.75 -3.08
C SER A 214 -5.40 4.92 -3.06
N LEU A 215 -6.37 5.30 -2.22
CA LEU A 215 -7.67 4.62 -2.14
C LEU A 215 -8.43 4.68 -3.47
N MET A 216 -8.45 5.82 -4.16
CA MET A 216 -9.10 5.98 -5.47
C MET A 216 -8.39 5.22 -6.59
N LEU A 217 -7.07 5.07 -6.51
CA LEU A 217 -6.28 4.30 -7.46
C LEU A 217 -6.49 2.79 -7.25
N GLU A 218 -6.76 2.39 -6.02
CA GLU A 218 -7.21 1.05 -5.63
C GLU A 218 -8.66 0.77 -6.06
N ASP A 219 -9.53 1.80 -6.04
CA ASP A 219 -10.94 1.75 -6.49
C ASP A 219 -11.11 1.93 -8.02
N LEU A 220 -10.04 2.23 -8.76
CA LEU A 220 -10.13 2.33 -10.22
C LEU A 220 -10.30 0.91 -10.80
N PRO A 221 -11.42 0.60 -11.49
CA PRO A 221 -11.55 -0.68 -12.15
C PRO A 221 -10.45 -0.77 -13.21
N GLN A 222 -9.88 -1.96 -13.41
CA GLN A 222 -8.91 -2.37 -14.45
C GLN A 222 -9.31 -2.04 -15.92
N LYS A 223 -10.16 -1.05 -16.19
CA LYS A 223 -10.74 -0.75 -17.50
C LYS A 223 -9.88 0.11 -18.42
N LYS A 224 -8.70 0.59 -17.99
CA LYS A 224 -7.84 1.46 -18.81
C LYS A 224 -6.69 0.76 -19.55
N GLN A 225 -6.40 -0.51 -19.27
CA GLN A 225 -5.43 -1.26 -20.08
C GLN A 225 -6.02 -1.78 -21.41
N SER A 226 -7.35 -1.76 -21.55
CA SER A 226 -8.05 -2.23 -22.76
C SER A 226 -8.24 -1.16 -23.84
N GLN A 227 -8.15 0.14 -23.53
CA GLN A 227 -8.45 1.22 -24.50
C GLN A 227 -7.22 1.86 -25.16
N SER A 228 -6.00 1.55 -24.70
CA SER A 228 -4.77 2.05 -25.34
C SER A 228 -4.20 1.12 -26.42
N LEU A 229 -4.59 -0.17 -26.44
CA LEU A 229 -4.19 -1.09 -27.51
C LEU A 229 -5.08 -0.99 -28.75
N GLU A 230 -6.35 -0.62 -28.61
CA GLU A 230 -7.30 -0.56 -29.74
C GLU A 230 -7.08 0.64 -30.68
N LYS A 231 -6.31 1.65 -30.26
CA LYS A 231 -6.00 2.84 -31.08
C LYS A 231 -4.68 2.78 -31.85
N VAL A 232 -3.89 1.72 -31.68
CA VAL A 232 -2.61 1.54 -32.40
C VAL A 232 -2.75 0.61 -33.61
N GLU A 233 -3.81 -0.21 -33.70
CA GLU A 233 -4.03 -1.13 -34.83
C GLU A 233 -4.92 -0.58 -35.96
N GLU A 234 -5.47 0.63 -35.84
CA GLU A 234 -6.37 1.22 -36.87
C GLU A 234 -5.69 2.29 -37.77
N LYS A 235 -4.36 2.27 -37.91
CA LYS A 235 -3.63 3.12 -38.86
C LYS A 235 -2.41 2.43 -39.45
#